data_AF-A0A516Q4N0-F1
#
_entry.id   AF-A0A516Q4N0-F1
#
_cell.length_a   1.000
_cell.length_b   1.000
_cell.length_c   1.000
_cell.angle_alpha   90.00
_cell.angle_beta   90.00
_cell.angle_gamma   90.00
#
_symmetry.space_group_name_H-M   'P 1'
#
loop_
_entity.id
_entity.type
_entity.pdbx_description
1 polymer ?
#
loop_
_entity_poly.entity_id
_entity_poly.type
_entity_poly.pdbx_seq_one_letter_code
_entity_poly.pdbx_strand_id
1 'polypeptide(L)'
;MAAMVGLAGCSHTSLTTEDAYKIGCPAIDATAASGSVANEVAVSTLREIRDHAHPSKQTKHWLNAAIDLLTSDHPSEASKQTKKMIIDGCKRNGYPLQNLK
;
A
#
# COMPACT_ATOMS: atom_id res chain seq x y z
N MET A 1 -1.87 24.50 31.13
CA MET A 1 -0.63 23.69 31.21
C MET A 1 -0.88 22.41 30.45
N ALA A 2 0.01 22.14 29.49
CA ALA A 2 -0.06 21.00 28.58
C ALA A 2 -0.04 19.68 29.33
N ALA A 3 -0.99 18.81 29.01
CA ALA A 3 -0.79 17.38 29.10
C ALA A 3 -0.69 16.88 27.66
N MET A 4 0.50 16.41 27.34
CA MET A 4 0.95 16.04 26.01
C MET A 4 0.00 14.98 25.45
N VAL A 5 -0.63 15.26 24.31
CA VAL A 5 -1.13 14.21 23.41
C VAL A 5 0.11 13.59 22.77
N GLY A 6 0.86 12.84 23.58
CA GLY A 6 1.85 11.93 23.07
C GLY A 6 1.06 10.90 22.29
N LEU A 7 1.26 10.84 20.97
CA LEU A 7 1.11 9.59 20.26
C LEU A 7 2.07 8.61 20.96
N ALA A 8 1.56 7.95 22.00
CA ALA A 8 2.19 6.78 22.58
C ALA A 8 2.49 5.89 21.38
N GLY A 9 3.77 5.64 21.17
CA GLY A 9 4.29 5.05 19.96
C GLY A 9 3.43 3.89 19.52
N CYS A 10 3.21 3.78 18.21
CA CYS A 10 2.87 2.50 17.63
C CYS A 10 3.80 1.48 18.30
N SER A 11 3.24 0.66 19.19
CA SER A 11 3.87 -0.56 19.66
C SER A 11 4.54 -1.15 18.44
N HIS A 12 5.82 -1.51 18.57
CA HIS A 12 6.63 -2.16 17.54
C HIS A 12 5.91 -3.47 17.14
N THR A 13 4.84 -3.32 16.38
CA THR A 13 4.00 -4.38 15.86
C THR A 13 4.76 -4.70 14.62
N SER A 14 5.62 -5.72 14.72
CA SER A 14 6.49 -6.15 13.63
C SER A 14 5.65 -6.17 12.36
N LEU A 15 5.87 -5.20 11.47
CA LEU A 15 5.03 -5.04 10.29
C LEU A 15 5.09 -6.34 9.50
N THR A 16 3.94 -6.95 9.31
CA THR A 16 3.85 -8.25 8.65
C THR A 16 3.58 -8.07 7.17
N THR A 17 3.78 -9.15 6.41
CA THR A 17 3.39 -9.20 5.00
C THR A 17 1.89 -9.05 4.79
N GLU A 18 1.08 -9.33 5.81
CA GLU A 18 -0.38 -9.18 5.75
C GLU A 18 -0.78 -7.70 5.85
N ASP A 19 -0.03 -6.92 6.64
CA ASP A 19 -0.23 -5.46 6.76
C ASP A 19 -0.02 -4.74 5.42
N ALA A 20 0.72 -5.34 4.48
CA ALA A 20 0.92 -4.80 3.14
C ALA A 20 -0.41 -4.54 2.43
N TYR A 21 -1.34 -5.49 2.50
CA TYR A 21 -2.63 -5.38 1.81
C TYR A 21 -3.59 -4.49 2.58
N LYS A 22 -3.57 -4.57 3.91
CA LYS A 22 -4.36 -3.73 4.81
C LYS A 22 -4.07 -2.24 4.63
N ILE A 23 -2.81 -1.89 4.36
CA ILE A 23 -2.34 -0.51 4.19
C ILE A 23 -2.35 -0.10 2.72
N GLY A 24 -1.83 -0.96 1.85
CA GLY A 24 -1.64 -0.65 0.44
C GLY A 24 -2.94 -0.58 -0.36
N CYS A 25 -3.91 -1.47 -0.11
CA CYS A 25 -5.15 -1.49 -0.90
C CYS A 25 -5.99 -0.22 -0.70
N PRO A 26 -6.24 0.28 0.54
CA PRO A 26 -6.91 1.57 0.73
C PRO A 26 -6.14 2.75 0.12
N ALA A 27 -4.80 2.76 0.21
CA ALA A 27 -3.99 3.82 -0.38
C ALA A 27 -4.10 3.84 -1.91
N ILE A 28 -4.07 2.66 -2.54
CA ILE A 28 -4.26 2.50 -3.98
C ILE A 28 -5.66 2.95 -4.39
N ASP A 29 -6.68 2.54 -3.64
CA ASP A 29 -8.06 2.91 -3.94
C ASP A 29 -8.29 4.43 -3.86
N ALA A 30 -7.72 5.06 -2.83
CA ALA A 30 -7.74 6.52 -2.67
C ALA A 30 -7.00 7.23 -3.81
N THR A 31 -5.84 6.70 -4.22
CA THR A 31 -5.05 7.23 -5.36
C THR A 31 -5.85 7.12 -6.66
N ALA A 32 -6.52 5.98 -6.88
CA ALA A 32 -7.37 5.77 -8.05
C ALA A 32 -8.61 6.68 -8.05
N ALA A 33 -9.19 6.97 -6.89
CA ALA A 33 -10.37 7.84 -6.76
C ALA A 33 -10.03 9.33 -6.94
N SER A 34 -8.92 9.78 -6.36
CA SER A 34 -8.57 11.21 -6.27
C SER A 34 -7.62 11.69 -7.38
N GLY A 35 -6.99 10.76 -8.11
CA GLY A 35 -5.93 11.08 -9.06
C GLY A 35 -4.73 11.82 -8.44
N SER A 36 -4.64 11.84 -7.11
CA SER A 36 -3.69 12.66 -6.35
C SER A 36 -2.59 11.82 -5.71
N VAL A 37 -1.51 12.53 -5.35
CA VAL A 37 -0.24 12.02 -4.81
C VAL A 37 -0.41 10.98 -3.71
N ALA A 38 0.45 9.97 -3.78
CA ALA A 38 0.65 8.91 -2.80
C ALA A 38 0.47 9.40 -1.36
N ASN A 39 -0.24 8.61 -0.55
CA ASN A 39 -0.09 8.70 0.89
C ASN A 39 1.35 8.29 1.24
N GLU A 40 2.24 9.26 1.46
CA GLU A 40 3.67 9.04 1.72
C GLU A 40 3.91 8.11 2.91
N VAL A 41 3.02 8.16 3.90
CA VAL A 41 3.04 7.24 5.05
C VAL A 41 2.79 5.81 4.58
N ALA A 42 1.77 5.59 3.75
CA ALA A 42 1.50 4.26 3.19
C ALA A 42 2.68 3.76 2.34
N VAL A 43 3.25 4.60 1.48
CA VAL A 43 4.42 4.23 0.66
C VAL A 43 5.61 3.84 1.53
N SER A 44 5.90 4.61 2.57
CA SER A 44 7.01 4.34 3.49
C SER A 44 6.81 3.02 4.23
N THR A 45 5.60 2.77 4.73
CA THR A 45 5.27 1.50 5.40
C THR A 45 5.35 0.30 4.46
N LEU A 46 4.89 0.44 3.20
CA LEU A 46 5.01 -0.64 2.21
C LEU A 46 6.48 -0.94 1.87
N ARG A 47 7.35 0.07 1.81
CA ARG A 47 8.80 -0.11 1.64
C ARG A 47 9.40 -0.85 2.83
N GLU A 48 9.01 -0.48 4.05
CA GLU A 48 9.48 -1.16 5.27
C GLU A 48 9.08 -2.65 5.27
N ILE A 49 7.83 -2.96 4.92
CA ILE A 49 7.37 -4.36 4.79
C ILE A 49 8.15 -5.10 3.70
N ARG A 50 8.36 -4.46 2.53
CA ARG A 50 9.12 -5.04 1.42
C ARG A 50 10.54 -5.43 1.82
N ASP A 51 11.18 -4.59 2.63
CA ASP A 51 12.60 -4.70 2.96
C ASP A 51 12.85 -5.55 4.21
N HIS A 52 11.92 -5.56 5.17
CA HIS A 52 12.15 -6.15 6.50
C HIS A 52 11.21 -7.30 6.89
N ALA A 53 10.03 -7.42 6.29
CA ALA A 53 9.06 -8.46 6.67
C ALA A 53 9.28 -9.82 5.98
N HIS A 54 10.37 -9.97 5.22
CA HIS A 54 10.69 -11.17 4.44
C HIS A 54 9.53 -11.70 3.57
N PRO A 55 8.89 -10.85 2.73
CA PRO A 55 7.77 -11.27 1.90
C PRO A 55 8.11 -12.39 0.93
N SER A 56 7.12 -13.24 0.64
CA SER A 56 7.19 -14.18 -0.48
C SER A 56 7.50 -13.45 -1.79
N LYS A 57 8.05 -14.15 -2.79
CA LYS A 57 8.31 -13.55 -4.12
C LYS A 57 7.07 -12.88 -4.71
N GLN A 58 5.90 -13.50 -4.55
CA GLN A 58 4.63 -12.96 -5.02
C GLN A 58 4.24 -11.68 -4.28
N THR A 59 4.31 -11.68 -2.94
CA THR A 59 4.01 -10.49 -2.14
C THR A 59 4.99 -9.36 -2.42
N LYS A 60 6.27 -9.66 -2.60
CA LYS A 60 7.29 -8.67 -2.97
C LYS A 60 7.02 -8.05 -4.34
N HIS A 61 6.60 -8.85 -5.31
CA HIS A 61 6.23 -8.36 -6.63
C HIS A 61 5.00 -7.45 -6.57
N TRP A 62 3.99 -7.83 -5.79
CA TRP A 62 2.81 -6.99 -5.56
C TRP A 62 3.17 -5.67 -4.85
N LEU A 63 4.02 -5.72 -3.81
CA LEU A 63 4.49 -4.55 -3.07
C LEU A 63 5.22 -3.56 -3.99
N ASN A 64 6.11 -4.04 -4.84
CA ASN A 64 6.81 -3.18 -5.81
C ASN A 64 5.82 -2.48 -6.74
N ALA A 65 4.87 -3.23 -7.32
CA ALA A 65 3.88 -2.65 -8.21
C ALA A 65 2.94 -1.65 -7.51
N ALA A 66 2.55 -1.93 -6.27
CA ALA A 66 1.76 -1.03 -5.45
C ALA A 66 2.52 0.26 -5.14
N ILE A 67 3.79 0.16 -4.72
CA ILE A 67 4.65 1.31 -4.47
C ILE A 67 4.83 2.14 -5.75
N ASP A 68 5.16 1.50 -6.88
CA ASP A 68 5.35 2.18 -8.17
C ASP A 68 4.08 2.91 -8.60
N LEU A 69 2.90 2.28 -8.46
CA LEU A 69 1.62 2.92 -8.76
C LEU A 69 1.37 4.14 -7.86
N LEU A 70 1.63 4.01 -6.57
CA LEU A 70 1.42 5.07 -5.59
C LEU A 70 2.37 6.24 -5.82
N THR A 71 3.62 5.98 -6.19
CA THR A 71 4.64 7.03 -6.39
C THR A 71 4.75 7.55 -7.82
N SER A 72 3.94 7.04 -8.76
CA SER A 72 3.96 7.50 -10.15
C SER A 72 3.26 8.85 -10.28
N ASP A 73 3.85 9.76 -11.07
CA ASP A 73 3.19 11.00 -11.49
C ASP A 73 1.96 10.74 -12.38
N HIS A 74 1.91 9.57 -13.01
CA HIS A 74 0.85 9.16 -13.93
C HIS A 74 0.33 7.74 -13.57
N PRO A 75 -0.37 7.56 -12.44
CA PRO A 75 -0.86 6.25 -12.01
C PRO A 75 -1.89 5.65 -12.99
N SER A 76 -2.57 6.50 -13.77
CA SER A 76 -3.49 6.08 -14.84
C SER A 76 -2.80 5.34 -15.98
N GLU A 77 -1.52 5.60 -16.23
CA GLU A 77 -0.73 4.99 -17.32
C GLU A 77 -0.19 3.61 -16.96
N ALA A 78 -0.37 3.15 -15.72
CA ALA A 78 0.04 1.81 -15.32
C ALA A 78 -0.60 0.74 -16.24
N SER A 79 0.21 -0.23 -16.66
CA SER A 79 -0.24 -1.26 -17.61
C SER A 79 -1.47 -2.01 -17.09
N LYS A 80 -2.33 -2.47 -18.01
CA LYS A 80 -3.51 -3.30 -17.67
C LYS A 80 -3.13 -4.54 -16.86
N GLN A 81 -1.97 -5.14 -17.15
CA GLN A 81 -1.45 -6.28 -16.41
C GLN A 81 -1.07 -5.91 -14.98
N THR A 82 -0.40 -4.78 -14.78
CA THR A 82 -0.05 -4.25 -13.45
C THR A 82 -1.29 -3.96 -12.62
N LYS A 83 -2.27 -3.24 -13.19
CA LYS A 83 -3.54 -2.94 -12.51
C LYS A 83 -4.27 -4.22 -12.13
N LYS A 84 -4.38 -5.18 -13.06
CA LYS A 84 -5.01 -6.48 -12.78
C LYS A 84 -4.32 -7.22 -11.63
N MET A 85 -3.00 -7.27 -11.62
CA MET A 85 -2.25 -7.91 -10.54
C MET A 85 -2.51 -7.23 -9.18
N ILE A 86 -2.55 -5.90 -9.15
CA ILE A 86 -2.82 -5.14 -7.92
C ILE A 86 -4.25 -5.43 -7.42
N ILE A 87 -5.25 -5.32 -8.30
CA ILE A 87 -6.67 -5.61 -8.01
C ILE A 87 -6.82 -7.04 -7.48
N ASP A 88 -6.23 -8.01 -8.16
CA ASP A 88 -6.31 -9.42 -7.77
C ASP A 88 -5.63 -9.68 -6.42
N GLY A 89 -4.48 -9.06 -6.15
CA GLY A 89 -3.79 -9.16 -4.88
C GLY A 89 -4.64 -8.60 -3.73
N CYS A 90 -5.24 -7.43 -3.93
CA CYS A 90 -6.15 -6.82 -2.97
C CYS A 90 -7.40 -7.68 -2.70
N LYS A 91 -8.05 -8.18 -3.76
CA LYS A 91 -9.24 -9.05 -3.64
C LYS A 91 -8.94 -10.36 -2.91
N ARG A 92 -7.84 -11.04 -3.25
CA ARG A 92 -7.46 -12.33 -2.63
C ARG A 92 -7.15 -12.22 -1.15
N ASN A 93 -6.69 -11.04 -0.70
CA ASN A 93 -6.36 -10.78 0.70
C ASN A 93 -7.49 -10.08 1.46
N GLY A 94 -8.71 -10.01 0.90
CA GLY A 94 -9.90 -9.49 1.60
C GLY A 94 -10.11 -7.97 1.53
N TYR A 95 -9.37 -7.26 0.70
CA TYR A 95 -9.43 -5.80 0.55
C TYR A 95 -9.83 -5.38 -0.88
N PRO A 96 -11.02 -5.74 -1.39
CA PRO A 96 -11.39 -5.44 -2.78
C PRO A 96 -11.43 -3.93 -3.07
N LEU A 97 -10.75 -3.51 -4.14
CA LEU A 97 -10.72 -2.12 -4.60
C LEU A 97 -12.05 -1.74 -5.27
N GLN A 98 -12.46 -0.49 -5.09
CA GLN A 98 -13.70 0.07 -5.64
C GLN A 98 -13.42 1.00 -6.83
N ASN A 99 -12.29 1.71 -6.80
CA ASN A 99 -11.97 2.82 -7.69
C ASN A 99 -10.95 2.46 -8.77
N LEU A 100 -10.07 1.47 -8.54
CA LEU A 100 -9.12 1.01 -9.56
C LEU A 100 -9.78 0.00 -10.50
N LYS A 101 -9.79 0.29 -11.81
CA LYS A 101 -10.39 -0.55 -12.86
C LYS A 101 -9.42 -0.80 -14.02
#